data_AF-A0A7J7F353-F1
#
_entry.id   AF-A0A7J7F353-F1
#
_cell.length_a   1.000
_cell.length_b   1.000
_cell.length_c   1.000
_cell.angle_alpha   90.00
_cell.angle_beta   90.00
_cell.angle_gamma   90.00
#
_symmetry.space_group_name_H-M   'P 1'
#
loop_
_entity.id
_entity.type
_entity.pdbx_description
1 polymer ?
#
loop_
_entity_poly.entity_id
_entity_poly.type
_entity_poly.pdbx_seq_one_letter_code
_entity_poly.pdbx_strand_id
1 'polypeptide(L)'
;MKYFCLLLEFLCKECPKIHIHIDRIDKKDVPEEQAYMRRWLHERFEIKDKLLIEFYDSVDPERRNKFPGKSVNSKLSLKKTLPSLLILSGLTAGMLMTEAGRKLYVKTWIYGTLIGCLWVSIKA
;
A
#
# COMPACT_ATOMS: atom_id res chain seq x y z
N MET A 1 -7.67 -18.21 2.54
CA MET A 1 -6.83 -17.22 1.83
C MET A 1 -7.72 -16.46 0.87
N LYS A 2 -8.41 -15.42 1.34
CA LYS A 2 -9.55 -14.82 0.64
C LYS A 2 -9.35 -13.30 0.63
N TYR A 3 -9.21 -12.75 -0.58
CA TYR A 3 -9.52 -11.38 -0.98
C TYR A 3 -8.60 -10.19 -0.66
N PHE A 4 -7.33 -10.37 -0.30
CA PHE A 4 -6.42 -9.21 -0.29
C PHE A 4 -5.86 -8.98 -1.69
N CYS A 5 -6.43 -8.04 -2.44
CA CYS A 5 -5.83 -7.63 -3.71
C CYS A 5 -4.50 -6.93 -3.43
N LEU A 6 -3.40 -7.54 -3.86
CA LEU A 6 -2.07 -6.93 -3.74
C LEU A 6 -1.95 -5.74 -4.70
N LEU A 7 -1.10 -4.77 -4.34
CA LEU A 7 -0.80 -3.62 -5.19
C LEU A 7 -0.39 -4.04 -6.61
N LEU A 8 0.34 -5.14 -6.74
CA LEU A 8 0.79 -5.68 -8.02
C LEU A 8 -0.37 -6.19 -8.88
N GLU A 9 -1.32 -6.94 -8.30
CA GLU A 9 -2.51 -7.47 -8.99
C GLU A 9 -3.44 -6.34 -9.45
N PHE A 10 -3.57 -5.29 -8.65
CA PHE A 10 -4.26 -4.07 -9.07
C PHE A 10 -3.58 -3.39 -10.27
N LEU A 11 -2.26 -3.23 -10.23
CA LEU A 11 -1.49 -2.62 -11.30
C LEU A 11 -1.54 -3.44 -12.60
N CYS A 12 -1.58 -4.77 -12.49
CA CYS A 12 -1.76 -5.70 -13.59
C CYS A 12 -3.21 -5.81 -14.11
N LYS A 13 -4.15 -5.02 -13.55
CA LYS A 13 -5.60 -5.03 -13.85
C LYS A 13 -6.32 -6.33 -13.49
N GLU A 14 -5.72 -7.22 -12.73
CA GLU A 14 -6.37 -8.43 -12.24
C GLU A 14 -7.45 -8.10 -11.20
N CYS A 15 -7.28 -6.99 -10.48
CA CYS A 15 -8.32 -6.37 -9.67
C CYS A 15 -8.76 -5.02 -10.29
N PRO A 16 -9.93 -4.91 -10.91
CA PRO A 16 -10.34 -3.68 -11.59
C PRO A 16 -10.74 -2.55 -10.64
N LYS A 17 -10.94 -2.84 -9.34
CA LYS A 17 -11.48 -1.89 -8.37
C LYS A 17 -10.84 -2.09 -6.99
N ILE A 18 -10.34 -1.00 -6.41
CA ILE A 18 -9.91 -0.96 -5.00
C ILE A 18 -10.98 -0.21 -4.20
N HIS A 19 -11.29 -0.75 -3.02
CA HIS A 19 -12.10 -0.08 -2.02
C HIS A 19 -11.18 0.39 -0.89
N ILE A 20 -11.18 1.70 -0.61
CA ILE A 20 -10.35 2.29 0.44
C ILE A 20 -11.27 2.90 1.48
N HIS A 21 -11.15 2.46 2.73
CA HIS A 21 -11.78 3.09 3.88
C HIS A 21 -10.70 3.88 4.64
N ILE A 22 -10.94 5.16 4.88
CA ILE A 22 -10.02 6.04 5.61
C ILE A 22 -10.77 6.53 6.84
N ASP A 23 -10.27 6.15 8.01
CA ASP A 23 -10.69 6.73 9.29
C ASP A 23 -9.60 7.70 9.78
N ARG A 24 -10.00 8.93 10.09
CA ARG A 24 -9.08 9.97 10.56
C ARG A 24 -9.13 10.02 12.08
N ILE A 25 -8.00 9.72 12.70
CA ILE A 25 -7.85 9.74 14.16
C ILE A 25 -7.14 11.06 14.53
N ASP A 26 -7.71 11.81 15.47
CA ASP A 26 -7.05 13.00 16.00
C ASP A 26 -5.87 12.59 16.90
N LYS A 27 -4.81 13.39 16.94
CA LYS A 27 -3.64 13.10 17.77
C LYS A 27 -4.01 12.95 19.24
N LYS A 28 -5.00 13.71 19.73
CA LYS A 28 -5.46 13.63 21.13
C LYS A 28 -6.06 12.27 21.51
N ASP A 29 -6.55 11.53 20.52
CA ASP A 29 -7.18 10.22 20.71
C ASP A 29 -6.15 9.07 20.68
N VAL A 30 -4.88 9.39 20.39
CA VAL A 30 -3.78 8.44 20.40
C VAL A 30 -3.11 8.47 21.78
N PRO A 31 -3.10 7.35 22.53
CA PRO A 31 -2.48 7.32 23.84
C PRO A 31 -0.97 7.55 23.74
N GLU A 32 -0.42 8.42 24.61
CA GLU A 32 1.03 8.68 24.65
C GLU A 32 1.79 7.60 25.44
N GLU A 33 1.12 6.98 26.39
CA GLU A 33 1.71 5.98 27.27
C GLU A 33 1.71 4.57 26.64
N GLN A 34 2.88 3.92 26.67
CA GLN A 34 3.09 2.61 26.07
C GLN A 34 2.18 1.51 26.67
N ALA A 35 1.80 1.63 27.95
CA ALA A 35 0.93 0.69 28.64
C ALA A 35 -0.47 0.62 28.01
N TYR A 36 -1.01 1.77 27.59
CA TYR A 36 -2.34 1.88 26.98
C TYR A 36 -2.30 1.71 25.44
N MET A 37 -1.16 1.99 24.82
CA MET A 37 -0.93 1.86 23.37
C MET A 37 -1.29 0.46 22.84
N ARG A 38 -0.87 -0.60 23.53
CA ARG A 38 -1.13 -1.97 23.08
C ARG A 38 -2.62 -2.28 23.01
N ARG A 39 -3.37 -1.85 24.03
CA ARG A 39 -4.82 -2.07 24.10
C ARG A 39 -5.55 -1.27 23.03
N TRP A 40 -5.20 0.00 22.91
CA TRP A 40 -5.77 0.89 21.90
C TRP A 40 -5.55 0.37 20.47
N LEU A 41 -4.32 -0.08 20.16
CA LEU A 41 -4.04 -0.71 18.86
C LEU A 41 -4.91 -1.95 18.64
N HIS A 42 -5.07 -2.80 19.65
CA HIS A 42 -5.90 -3.99 19.54
C HIS A 42 -7.36 -3.65 19.22
N GLU A 43 -7.94 -2.68 19.91
CA GLU A 43 -9.31 -2.19 19.65
C GLU A 43 -9.45 -1.66 18.21
N ARG A 44 -8.44 -0.93 17.71
CA ARG A 44 -8.42 -0.46 16.31
C ARG A 44 -8.35 -1.62 15.31
N PHE A 45 -7.62 -2.68 15.62
CA PHE A 45 -7.59 -3.89 14.79
C PHE A 45 -8.92 -4.63 14.81
N GLU A 46 -9.59 -4.73 15.96
CA GLU A 46 -10.92 -5.33 16.04
C GLU A 46 -11.95 -4.59 15.18
N ILE A 47 -11.93 -3.25 15.19
CA ILE A 47 -12.82 -2.44 14.34
C ILE A 47 -12.55 -2.73 12.86
N LYS A 48 -11.26 -2.74 12.47
CA LYS A 48 -10.86 -3.06 11.09
C LYS A 48 -11.33 -4.47 10.68
N ASP A 49 -11.17 -5.45 11.55
CA ASP A 49 -11.53 -6.84 11.25
C ASP A 49 -13.05 -7.00 11.11
N LYS A 50 -13.85 -6.35 11.97
CA LYS A 50 -15.31 -6.30 11.82
C LYS A 50 -15.73 -5.69 10.48
N LEU A 51 -15.09 -4.59 10.07
CA LEU A 51 -15.37 -3.95 8.77
C LEU A 51 -15.01 -4.86 7.59
N LEU A 52 -13.92 -5.61 7.67
CA LEU A 52 -13.52 -6.56 6.62
C LEU A 52 -14.47 -7.76 6.57
N ILE A 53 -14.90 -8.29 7.72
CA ILE A 53 -15.89 -9.36 7.78
C ILE A 53 -17.20 -8.90 7.15
N GLU A 54 -17.71 -7.72 7.50
CA GLU A 54 -18.93 -7.18 6.88
C GLU A 54 -18.75 -6.97 5.36
N PHE A 55 -17.58 -6.48 4.93
CA PHE A 55 -17.30 -6.27 3.52
C PHE A 55 -17.34 -7.57 2.69
N TYR A 56 -16.76 -8.67 3.18
CA TYR A 56 -16.66 -9.92 2.43
C TYR A 56 -17.82 -10.90 2.65
N ASP A 57 -18.27 -11.01 3.90
CA ASP A 57 -19.12 -12.09 4.40
C ASP A 57 -20.53 -11.64 4.80
N SER A 58 -20.93 -10.38 4.55
CA SER A 58 -22.31 -9.96 4.83
C SER A 58 -23.34 -10.76 4.02
N VAL A 59 -24.36 -11.25 4.72
CA VAL A 59 -25.53 -11.92 4.12
C VAL A 59 -26.37 -10.93 3.31
N ASP A 60 -26.40 -9.67 3.75
CA ASP A 60 -27.07 -8.58 3.04
C ASP A 60 -26.26 -8.16 1.80
N PRO A 61 -26.81 -8.33 0.57
CA PRO A 61 -26.13 -7.96 -0.66
C PRO A 61 -25.92 -6.45 -0.80
N GLU A 62 -26.69 -5.61 -0.09
CA GLU A 62 -26.53 -4.15 -0.14
C GLU A 62 -25.27 -3.68 0.57
N ARG A 63 -24.88 -4.40 1.64
CA ARG A 63 -23.70 -4.13 2.49
C ARG A 63 -22.45 -4.83 1.96
N ARG A 64 -22.63 -5.92 1.22
CA ARG A 64 -21.51 -6.70 0.69
C ARG A 64 -20.69 -5.88 -0.30
N ASN A 65 -19.36 -5.99 -0.21
CA ASN A 65 -18.40 -5.24 -1.01
C ASN A 65 -18.54 -3.71 -0.89
N LYS A 66 -19.13 -3.20 0.19
CA LYS A 66 -19.21 -1.77 0.49
C LYS A 66 -18.77 -1.52 1.93
N PHE A 67 -17.99 -0.46 2.12
CA PHE A 67 -17.73 0.05 3.45
C PHE A 67 -18.88 0.97 3.89
N PRO A 68 -19.15 1.08 5.20
CA PRO A 68 -20.22 1.94 5.71
C PRO A 68 -19.96 3.42 5.37
N GLY A 69 -21.04 4.19 5.21
CA GLY A 69 -21.00 5.63 4.96
C GLY A 69 -21.07 6.03 3.48
N LYS A 70 -20.74 7.29 3.19
CA LYS A 70 -20.77 7.84 1.82
C LYS A 70 -19.49 7.45 1.08
N SER A 71 -19.60 6.54 0.13
CA SER A 71 -18.48 6.19 -0.76
C SER A 71 -18.44 7.13 -1.97
N VAL A 72 -17.25 7.61 -2.33
CA VAL A 72 -17.03 8.32 -3.61
C VAL A 72 -16.35 7.37 -4.57
N ASN A 73 -16.91 7.20 -5.77
CA ASN A 73 -16.24 6.48 -6.84
C ASN A 73 -15.33 7.45 -7.60
N SER A 74 -14.01 7.23 -7.51
CA SER A 74 -13.04 7.99 -8.28
C SER A 74 -12.41 7.08 -9.32
N LYS A 75 -12.55 7.44 -10.60
CA LYS A 75 -11.84 6.77 -11.69
C LYS A 75 -10.43 7.35 -11.78
N LEU A 76 -9.41 6.50 -11.71
CA LEU A 76 -8.03 6.94 -11.88
C LEU A 76 -7.85 7.44 -13.32
N SER A 77 -7.72 8.75 -13.48
CA SER A 77 -7.55 9.35 -14.80
C SER A 77 -6.15 9.03 -15.34
N LEU A 78 -6.09 8.47 -16.56
CA LEU A 78 -4.82 8.25 -17.25
C LEU A 78 -4.01 9.54 -17.38
N LYS A 79 -4.67 10.70 -17.53
CA LYS A 79 -4.01 12.01 -17.61
C LYS A 79 -3.19 12.36 -16.35
N LYS A 80 -3.54 11.80 -15.19
CA LYS A 80 -2.82 12.02 -13.92
C LYS A 80 -1.64 11.07 -13.73
N THR A 81 -1.66 9.90 -14.37
CA THR A 81 -0.65 8.83 -14.18
C THR A 81 0.31 8.71 -15.37
N LEU A 82 -0.16 9.03 -16.57
CA LEU A 82 0.63 8.90 -17.80
C LEU A 82 1.85 9.82 -17.82
N PRO A 83 1.78 11.11 -17.39
CA PRO A 83 2.96 11.97 -17.40
C PRO A 83 4.08 11.45 -16.48
N SER A 84 3.75 11.03 -15.26
CA SER A 84 4.74 10.49 -14.32
C SER A 84 5.33 9.17 -14.82
N LEU A 85 4.49 8.29 -15.39
CA LEU A 85 4.95 7.04 -16.00
C LEU A 85 5.91 7.29 -17.17
N LEU A 86 5.60 8.23 -18.07
CA LEU A 86 6.45 8.56 -19.21
C LEU A 86 7.78 9.18 -18.77
N ILE A 87 7.76 10.11 -17.80
CA ILE A 87 8.99 10.73 -17.29
C ILE A 87 9.86 9.69 -16.61
N LEU A 88 9.30 8.88 -15.70
CA LEU A 88 10.06 7.88 -14.97
C LEU A 88 10.62 6.79 -15.90
N SER A 89 9.79 6.27 -16.81
CA SER A 89 10.23 5.27 -17.78
C SER A 89 11.25 5.83 -18.76
N GLY A 90 11.06 7.05 -19.26
CA GLY A 90 11.99 7.72 -20.16
C GLY A 90 13.36 7.96 -19.52
N LEU A 91 13.39 8.51 -18.30
CA LEU A 91 14.63 8.74 -17.55
C LEU A 91 15.34 7.41 -17.24
N THR A 92 14.59 6.40 -16.80
CA THR A 92 15.16 5.08 -16.48
C THR A 92 15.70 4.40 -17.73
N ALA A 93 14.95 4.41 -18.83
CA ALA A 93 15.39 3.85 -20.11
C ALA A 93 16.63 4.59 -20.63
N GLY A 94 16.64 5.91 -20.60
CA GLY A 94 17.81 6.72 -20.98
C GLY A 94 19.06 6.38 -20.16
N MET A 95 18.91 6.24 -18.84
CA MET A 95 19.99 5.79 -17.97
C MET A 95 20.49 4.39 -18.36
N LEU A 96 19.60 3.43 -18.59
CA LEU A 96 19.95 2.03 -18.92
C LEU A 96 20.52 1.84 -20.34
N MET A 97 20.27 2.78 -21.25
CA MET A 97 20.89 2.77 -22.58
C MET A 97 22.38 3.10 -22.52
N THR A 98 22.82 3.84 -21.50
CA THR A 98 24.24 4.18 -21.32
C THR A 98 25.00 3.08 -20.57
N GLU A 99 26.26 2.84 -20.93
CA GLU A 99 27.11 1.89 -20.20
C GLU A 99 27.37 2.31 -18.76
N ALA A 100 27.55 3.62 -18.54
CA ALA A 100 27.74 4.19 -17.21
C ALA A 100 26.50 3.98 -16.33
N GLY A 101 25.31 4.24 -16.88
CA GLY A 101 24.04 4.08 -16.16
C GLY A 101 23.73 2.61 -15.83
N ARG A 102 24.02 1.66 -16.74
CA ARG A 102 23.92 0.21 -16.40
C ARG A 102 24.84 -0.19 -15.26
N LYS A 103 26.11 0.22 -15.32
CA LYS A 103 27.09 -0.08 -14.26
C LYS A 103 26.63 0.52 -12.92
N LEU A 104 26.11 1.75 -12.95
CA LEU A 104 25.54 2.40 -11.76
C LEU A 104 24.34 1.64 -11.22
N TYR A 105 23.38 1.25 -12.07
CA TYR A 105 22.18 0.52 -11.66
C TYR A 105 22.52 -0.79 -10.95
N VAL A 106 23.37 -1.62 -11.56
CA VAL A 106 23.79 -2.92 -10.98
C VAL A 106 24.56 -2.72 -9.68
N LYS A 107 25.50 -1.75 -9.64
CA LYS A 107 26.25 -1.45 -8.42
C LYS A 107 25.34 -1.01 -7.28
N THR A 108 24.42 -0.08 -7.54
CA THR A 108 23.47 0.39 -6.53
C THR A 108 22.63 -0.76 -5.97
N TRP A 109 22.21 -1.69 -6.82
CA TRP A 109 21.46 -2.86 -6.38
C TRP A 109 22.30 -3.77 -5.48
N ILE A 110 23.52 -4.14 -5.91
CA ILE A 110 24.42 -4.99 -5.14
C ILE A 110 24.79 -4.34 -3.79
N TYR A 111 25.23 -3.08 -3.80
CA TYR A 111 25.61 -2.38 -2.57
C TYR A 111 24.40 -2.18 -1.64
N GLY A 112 23.23 -1.87 -2.19
CA GLY A 112 22.00 -1.74 -1.41
C GLY A 112 21.64 -3.04 -0.69
N THR A 113 21.72 -4.19 -1.38
CA THR A 113 21.47 -5.50 -0.77
C THR A 113 22.51 -5.82 0.31
N LEU A 114 23.80 -5.62 0.03
CA LEU A 114 24.86 -5.89 1.02
C LEU A 114 24.69 -5.04 2.28
N ILE A 115 24.42 -3.74 2.15
CA ILE A 115 24.18 -2.83 3.28
C ILE A 115 22.92 -3.26 4.04
N GLY A 116 21.85 -3.63 3.34
CA GLY A 116 20.62 -4.12 3.95
C GLY A 116 20.85 -5.39 4.78
N CYS A 117 21.57 -6.37 4.23
CA CYS A 117 21.94 -7.59 4.94
C CYS A 117 22.80 -7.29 6.17
N LEU A 118 23.84 -6.45 6.02
CA LEU A 118 24.68 -6.01 7.13
C LEU A 118 23.87 -5.34 8.24
N TRP A 119 22.95 -4.44 7.90
CA TRP A 119 22.12 -3.75 8.87
C TRP A 119 21.21 -4.70 9.66
N VAL A 120 20.60 -5.67 8.97
CA VAL A 120 19.77 -6.69 9.61
C VAL A 120 20.62 -7.57 10.53
N SER A 121 21.83 -7.97 10.10
CA SER A 121 22.73 -8.79 10.91
C SER A 121 23.30 -8.06 12.14
N ILE A 122 23.45 -6.74 12.11
CA ILE A 122 23.92 -5.95 13.27
C ILE A 122 22.80 -5.74 14.30
N LYS A 123 21.53 -5.77 13.86
CA LYS A 123 20.36 -5.53 14.71
C LYS A 123 19.65 -6.80 15.20
N ALA A 124 20.11 -7.97 14.76
CA ALA A 124 19.68 -9.29 15.21
C ALA A 124 20.58 -9.77 16.35
#